data_AF-A0A2D9KP78-F1
#
_entry.id   AF-A0A2D9KP78-F1
#
_cell.length_a   1.000
_cell.length_b   1.000
_cell.length_c   1.000
_cell.angle_alpha   90.00
_cell.angle_beta   90.00
_cell.angle_gamma   90.00
#
_symmetry.space_group_name_H-M   'P 1'
#
loop_
_entity.id
_entity.type
_entity.pdbx_description
1 polymer ?
#
loop_
_entity_poly.entity_id
_entity_poly.type
_entity_poly.pdbx_seq_one_letter_code
_entity_poly.pdbx_strand_id
1 'polypeptide(L)'
;MKGMSVKSGDKRPTKSGAGMTQKGVEKYRRQNPGSKLKTAVTEKNPSKSRAARRKSYCARSAGQMKKFPKAAKDPNSRLRQARKRWRC
;
A
#
# COMPACT_ATOMS: atom_id res chain seq x y z
N MET A 1 -0.19 7.41 11.78
CA MET A 1 -1.21 8.15 10.98
C MET A 1 -2.36 8.53 11.90
N LYS A 2 -2.22 9.65 12.61
CA LYS A 2 -3.23 10.11 13.57
C LYS A 2 -4.54 10.40 12.83
N GLY A 3 -5.65 9.83 13.28
CA GLY A 3 -6.98 10.07 12.72
C GLY A 3 -7.28 9.45 11.35
N MET A 4 -6.52 8.46 10.85
CA MET A 4 -6.84 7.75 9.60
C MET A 4 -7.11 6.25 9.80
N SER A 5 -8.31 5.82 9.39
CA SER A 5 -8.82 4.46 9.62
C SER A 5 -9.57 3.90 8.41
N VAL A 6 -9.96 2.63 8.50
CA VAL A 6 -10.89 2.02 7.53
C VAL A 6 -12.29 2.58 7.72
N LYS A 7 -12.75 2.75 8.97
CA LYS A 7 -14.08 3.32 9.31
C LYS A 7 -14.28 4.73 8.75
N SER A 8 -13.24 5.57 8.80
CA SER A 8 -13.28 6.94 8.25
C SER A 8 -13.15 7.02 6.72
N GLY A 9 -12.94 5.88 6.05
CA GLY A 9 -12.75 5.79 4.61
C GLY A 9 -11.37 6.20 4.12
N ASP A 10 -10.40 6.42 5.01
CA ASP A 10 -9.03 6.85 4.65
C ASP A 10 -8.16 5.66 4.21
N LYS A 11 -8.45 4.46 4.74
CA LYS A 11 -7.76 3.22 4.42
C LYS A 11 -8.71 2.23 3.80
N ARG A 12 -8.22 1.47 2.82
CA ARG A 12 -8.95 0.36 2.23
C ARG A 12 -8.97 -0.82 3.21
N PRO A 13 -10.11 -1.55 3.33
CA PRO A 13 -10.12 -2.85 3.99
C PRO A 13 -9.24 -3.85 3.22
N THR A 14 -8.88 -4.95 3.87
CA THR A 14 -8.09 -6.04 3.26
C THR A 14 -8.81 -6.62 2.04
N LYS A 15 -10.13 -6.80 2.12
CA LYS A 15 -10.99 -7.26 1.02
C LYS A 15 -10.88 -6.40 -0.25
N SER A 16 -10.49 -5.13 -0.14
CA SER A 16 -10.31 -4.22 -1.29
C SER A 16 -8.84 -3.97 -1.64
N GLY A 17 -7.94 -4.88 -1.23
CA GLY A 17 -6.51 -4.83 -1.56
C GLY A 17 -5.65 -3.96 -0.64
N ALA A 18 -6.17 -3.58 0.54
CA ALA A 18 -5.47 -2.76 1.52
C ALA A 18 -4.87 -1.43 0.95
N GLY A 19 -4.06 -0.74 1.75
CA GLY A 19 -3.51 0.58 1.39
C GLY A 19 -4.44 1.76 1.70
N MET A 20 -4.12 2.94 1.18
CA MET A 20 -4.91 4.16 1.34
C MET A 20 -5.91 4.35 0.21
N THR A 21 -7.03 5.01 0.52
CA THR A 21 -7.96 5.55 -0.46
C THR A 21 -7.46 6.89 -0.98
N GLN A 22 -8.10 7.43 -2.00
CA GLN A 22 -7.81 8.78 -2.47
C GLN A 22 -8.05 9.82 -1.37
N LYS A 23 -9.19 9.72 -0.66
CA LYS A 23 -9.50 10.53 0.53
C LYS A 23 -8.38 10.48 1.57
N GLY A 24 -7.87 9.29 1.89
CA GLY A 24 -6.76 9.15 2.84
C GLY A 24 -5.44 9.75 2.34
N VAL A 25 -5.16 9.65 1.04
CA VAL A 25 -3.97 10.29 0.43
C VAL A 25 -4.07 11.81 0.50
N GLU A 26 -5.22 12.39 0.18
CA GLU A 26 -5.47 13.83 0.23
C GLU A 26 -5.38 14.35 1.66
N LYS A 27 -6.02 13.65 2.60
CA LYS A 27 -5.93 13.97 4.03
C LYS A 27 -4.49 13.89 4.53
N TYR A 28 -3.73 12.86 4.14
CA TYR A 28 -2.31 12.75 4.48
C TYR A 28 -1.50 13.91 3.93
N ARG A 29 -1.73 14.32 2.67
CA ARG A 29 -1.03 15.46 2.07
C ARG A 29 -1.36 16.78 2.76
N ARG A 30 -2.62 17.00 3.17
CA ARG A 30 -3.02 18.19 3.94
C ARG A 30 -2.34 18.25 5.30
N GLN A 31 -2.21 17.10 5.97
CA GLN A 31 -1.53 16.99 7.26
C GLN A 31 0.01 17.04 7.13
N ASN A 32 0.56 16.87 5.92
CA ASN A 32 2.00 16.79 5.69
C ASN A 32 2.35 17.60 4.42
N PRO A 33 2.44 18.95 4.52
CA PRO A 33 2.87 19.79 3.42
C PRO A 33 4.19 19.30 2.81
N GLY A 34 4.30 19.29 1.48
CA GLY A 34 5.49 18.77 0.77
C GLY A 34 5.55 17.24 0.61
N SER A 35 4.54 16.50 1.08
CA SER A 35 4.50 15.04 0.97
C SER A 35 4.61 14.53 -0.47
N LYS A 36 5.64 13.71 -0.74
CA LYS A 36 5.85 13.01 -2.01
C LYS A 36 5.12 11.67 -2.10
N LEU A 37 4.11 11.46 -1.26
CA LEU A 37 3.38 10.19 -1.17
C LEU A 37 2.86 9.72 -2.54
N LYS A 38 3.28 8.51 -2.92
CA LYS A 38 2.84 7.82 -4.14
C LYS A 38 1.96 6.62 -3.78
N THR A 39 0.95 6.38 -4.59
CA THR A 39 0.00 5.27 -4.44
C THR A 39 0.49 4.01 -5.15
N ALA A 40 -0.22 2.91 -4.89
CA ALA A 40 0.06 1.62 -5.50
C ALA A 40 0.03 1.67 -7.02
N VAL A 41 0.98 0.96 -7.65
CA VAL A 41 1.00 0.76 -9.10
C VAL A 41 0.11 -0.45 -9.41
N THR A 42 -1.08 -0.18 -9.95
CA THR A 42 -2.10 -1.19 -10.24
C THR A 42 -2.14 -1.61 -11.72
N GLU A 43 -1.50 -0.85 -12.60
CA GLU A 43 -1.39 -1.16 -14.03
C GLU A 43 -0.60 -2.46 -14.28
N LYS A 44 -0.95 -3.17 -15.36
CA LYS A 44 -0.20 -4.37 -15.78
C LYS A 44 1.15 -3.97 -16.35
N ASN A 45 1.14 -2.98 -17.25
CA ASN A 45 2.28 -2.45 -17.98
C ASN A 45 2.53 -0.98 -17.58
N PRO A 46 3.15 -0.73 -16.42
CA PRO A 46 3.44 0.62 -15.95
C PRO A 46 4.62 1.26 -16.71
N SER A 47 4.66 2.59 -16.76
CA SER A 47 5.82 3.33 -17.27
C SER A 47 7.11 3.01 -16.49
N LYS A 48 8.29 3.27 -17.10
CA LYS A 48 9.61 2.94 -16.53
C LYS A 48 9.77 3.35 -15.05
N SER A 49 9.37 4.57 -14.70
CA SER A 49 9.47 5.10 -13.34
C SER A 49 8.52 4.38 -12.35
N ARG A 50 7.31 4.05 -12.80
CA ARG A 50 6.32 3.31 -12.01
C ARG A 50 6.73 1.85 -11.84
N ALA A 51 7.30 1.22 -12.88
CA ALA A 51 7.87 -0.12 -12.81
C ALA A 51 8.99 -0.21 -11.76
N ALA A 52 9.92 0.76 -11.77
CA ALA A 52 10.97 0.85 -10.75
C ALA A 52 10.40 1.00 -9.34
N ARG A 53 9.37 1.85 -9.18
CA ARG A 53 8.67 2.01 -7.89
C ARG A 53 7.99 0.72 -7.42
N ARG A 54 7.33 0.00 -8.35
CA ARG A 54 6.73 -1.32 -8.08
C ARG A 54 7.79 -2.30 -7.60
N LYS A 55 8.89 -2.46 -8.35
CA LYS A 55 10.02 -3.34 -7.99
C LYS A 55 10.55 -3.03 -6.59
N SER A 56 10.78 -1.74 -6.32
CA SER A 56 11.25 -1.25 -5.02
C SER A 56 10.29 -1.58 -3.86
N TYR A 57 8.98 -1.41 -4.08
CA TYR A 57 7.97 -1.80 -3.08
C TYR A 57 7.94 -3.32 -2.86
N CYS A 58 7.95 -4.12 -3.93
CA CYS A 58 7.91 -5.58 -3.83
C CYS A 58 9.08 -6.15 -3.02
N ALA A 59 10.29 -5.60 -3.23
CA ALA A 59 11.50 -5.98 -2.50
C ALA A 59 11.39 -5.66 -1.00
N ARG A 60 11.04 -4.41 -0.64
CA ARG A 60 10.84 -4.04 0.78
C ARG A 60 9.76 -4.87 1.45
N SER A 61 8.66 -5.07 0.74
CA SER A 61 7.53 -5.86 1.25
C SER A 61 7.91 -7.34 1.44
N ALA A 62 8.82 -7.88 0.62
CA ALA A 62 9.33 -9.24 0.82
C ALA A 62 10.18 -9.35 2.09
N GLY A 63 10.99 -8.33 2.40
CA GLY A 63 11.66 -8.25 3.70
C GLY A 63 10.68 -8.23 4.88
N GLN A 64 9.54 -7.54 4.73
CA GLN A 64 8.49 -7.56 5.76
C GLN A 64 7.84 -8.94 5.91
N MET A 65 7.70 -9.72 4.84
CA MET A 65 7.20 -11.10 4.95
C MET A 65 8.12 -11.99 5.80
N LYS A 66 9.44 -11.77 5.73
CA LYS A 66 10.41 -12.48 6.58
C LYS A 66 10.29 -12.08 8.05
N LYS A 67 10.10 -10.79 8.33
CA LYS A 67 9.94 -10.26 9.70
C LYS A 67 8.59 -10.61 10.34
N PHE A 68 7.54 -10.77 9.53
CA PHE A 68 6.18 -11.04 9.99
C PHE A 68 5.64 -12.35 9.38
N PRO A 69 6.18 -13.52 9.78
CA PRO A 69 5.83 -14.80 9.17
C PRO A 69 4.35 -15.15 9.34
N LYS A 70 3.72 -14.79 10.46
CA LYS A 70 2.26 -14.98 10.67
C LYS A 70 1.44 -14.21 9.61
N ALA A 71 1.75 -12.94 9.40
CA ALA A 71 1.10 -12.13 8.37
C ALA A 71 1.45 -12.60 6.95
N ALA A 72 2.64 -13.17 6.74
CA ALA A 72 3.03 -13.74 5.47
C ALA A 72 2.30 -15.07 5.17
N LYS A 73 1.89 -15.84 6.17
CA LYS A 73 1.10 -17.07 5.99
C LYS A 73 -0.38 -16.79 5.77
N ASP A 74 -0.93 -15.75 6.39
CA ASP A 74 -2.34 -15.38 6.23
C ASP A 74 -2.64 -14.74 4.85
N PRO A 75 -3.48 -15.35 4.00
CA PRO A 75 -3.87 -14.81 2.69
C PRO A 75 -4.64 -13.50 2.78
N ASN A 76 -5.38 -13.28 3.87
CA ASN A 76 -6.20 -12.10 4.10
C ASN A 76 -5.47 -10.99 4.88
N SER A 77 -4.20 -11.21 5.21
CA SER A 77 -3.41 -10.23 5.93
C SER A 77 -3.29 -8.94 5.13
N ARG A 78 -3.22 -7.80 5.83
CA ARG A 78 -2.95 -6.50 5.19
C ARG A 78 -1.68 -6.51 4.35
N LEU A 79 -0.67 -7.28 4.76
CA LEU A 79 0.60 -7.39 4.05
C LEU A 79 0.40 -8.05 2.68
N ARG A 80 -0.23 -9.23 2.63
CA ARG A 80 -0.48 -9.94 1.37
C ARG A 80 -1.44 -9.19 0.45
N GLN A 81 -2.51 -8.62 1.01
CA GLN A 81 -3.47 -7.85 0.21
C GLN A 81 -2.83 -6.61 -0.40
N ALA A 82 -1.96 -5.91 0.33
CA ALA A 82 -1.20 -4.79 -0.21
C ALA A 82 -0.23 -5.26 -1.31
N ARG A 83 0.50 -6.36 -1.13
CA ARG A 83 1.36 -6.93 -2.17
C ARG A 83 0.60 -7.23 -3.45
N LYS A 84 -0.53 -7.93 -3.34
CA LYS A 84 -1.41 -8.25 -4.47
C LYS A 84 -1.85 -6.99 -5.23
N ARG A 85 -2.23 -5.94 -4.50
CA ARG A 85 -2.60 -4.64 -5.10
C ARG A 85 -1.45 -3.98 -5.86
N TRP A 86 -0.23 -4.09 -5.34
CA TRP A 86 0.98 -3.60 -6.01
C TRP A 86 1.47 -4.53 -7.13
N ARG A 87 0.79 -5.66 -7.37
CA ARG A 87 1.18 -6.70 -8.31
C ARG A 87 2.58 -7.26 -8.01
N CYS A 88 2.81 -7.46 -6.71
CA CYS A 88 3.81 -8.32 -6.13
C CYS A 88 3.13 -9.60 -5.58
#